data_AF-A0A248KAV6-F1
#
_entry.id   AF-A0A248KAV6-F1
#
_cell.length_a   1.000
_cell.length_b   1.000
_cell.length_c   1.000
_cell.angle_alpha   90.00
_cell.angle_beta   90.00
_cell.angle_gamma   90.00
#
_symmetry.space_group_name_H-M   'P 1'
#
loop_
_entity.id
_entity.type
_entity.pdbx_description
1 polymer ?
#
loop_
_entity_poly.entity_id
_entity_poly.type
_entity_poly.pdbx_seq_one_letter_code
_entity_poly.pdbx_strand_id
1 'polypeptide(L)'
;MEEQLDRLFPSRVSAGVQGVLGKIDACLFATEPTGFQIPGVHLTCPITLNIPERGVFARTSLQSDVRCLYDSTALKELVSRRLPHPISREAITAAHIVPKEQCHFDPEKGAFIHSASQ
;
A
#
# COMPACT_ATOMS: atom_id res chain seq x y z
N MET A 1 41.79 24.56 1.81
CA MET A 1 41.76 23.68 3.00
C MET A 1 40.30 23.63 3.43
N GLU A 2 39.45 23.01 2.61
CA GLU A 2 39.16 21.58 2.71
C GLU A 2 38.73 21.21 4.13
N GLU A 3 37.43 21.30 4.39
CA GLU A 3 36.65 20.28 5.09
C GLU A 3 35.19 20.69 4.84
N GLN A 4 34.52 20.06 3.86
CA GLN A 4 33.73 18.86 4.16
C GLN A 4 32.95 19.13 5.45
N LEU A 5 31.63 19.31 5.41
CA LEU A 5 30.83 18.11 5.35
C LEU A 5 29.34 18.40 5.10
N ASP A 6 28.92 18.08 3.89
CA ASP A 6 27.58 17.64 3.52
C ASP A 6 27.11 16.44 4.39
N ARG A 7 26.93 16.63 5.71
CA ARG A 7 26.45 15.58 6.63
C ARG A 7 25.59 16.16 7.76
N LEU A 8 24.45 15.58 8.17
CA LEU A 8 23.72 14.40 7.72
C LEU A 8 22.28 14.56 8.25
N PHE A 9 21.32 14.68 7.33
CA PHE A 9 19.90 14.35 7.48
C PHE A 9 19.08 15.01 8.61
N PRO A 10 18.25 16.02 8.28
CA PRO A 10 16.83 15.81 8.41
C PRO A 10 16.42 15.08 7.13
N SER A 11 16.05 13.81 7.23
CA SER A 11 15.24 13.16 6.21
C SER A 11 13.97 13.99 6.04
N ARG A 12 14.02 15.05 5.22
CA ARG A 12 12.85 15.77 4.71
C ARG A 12 12.18 14.81 3.75
N VAL A 13 11.50 13.82 4.34
CA VAL A 13 10.38 13.16 3.72
C VAL A 13 9.51 14.32 3.21
N SER A 14 9.45 14.48 1.88
CA SER A 14 8.69 15.58 1.28
C SER A 14 7.27 15.55 1.87
N ALA A 15 6.63 16.71 2.04
CA ALA A 15 5.27 16.80 2.56
C ALA A 15 4.31 15.82 1.86
N GLY A 16 4.55 15.57 0.55
CA GLY A 16 3.84 14.55 -0.21
C GLY A 16 4.05 13.12 0.33
N VAL A 17 5.29 12.72 0.60
CA VAL A 17 5.62 11.37 1.11
C VAL A 17 5.08 11.19 2.55
N GLN A 18 5.18 12.21 3.41
CA GLN A 18 4.59 12.13 4.76
C GLN A 18 3.06 11.96 4.71
N GLY A 19 2.39 12.65 3.79
CA GLY A 19 0.95 12.50 3.58
C GLY A 19 0.55 11.08 3.15
N VAL A 20 1.35 10.43 2.30
CA VAL A 20 1.11 9.03 1.92
C VAL A 20 1.33 8.10 3.10
N LEU A 21 2.44 8.24 3.84
CA LEU A 21 2.73 7.40 5.00
C LEU A 21 1.63 7.51 6.07
N GLY A 22 1.19 8.73 6.39
CA GLY A 22 0.10 8.96 7.32
C GLY A 22 -1.22 8.32 6.87
N LYS A 23 -1.50 8.32 5.56
CA LYS A 23 -2.68 7.63 5.02
C LYS A 23 -2.54 6.10 5.08
N ILE A 24 -1.34 5.56 4.88
CA ILE A 24 -1.09 4.12 5.10
C ILE A 24 -1.38 3.75 6.55
N ASP A 25 -0.90 4.53 7.51
CA ASP A 25 -1.18 4.31 8.94
C ASP A 25 -2.67 4.39 9.28
N ALA A 26 -3.39 5.35 8.70
CA ALA A 26 -4.83 5.50 8.92
C ALA A 26 -5.68 4.39 8.28
N CYS A 27 -5.19 3.72 7.23
CA CYS A 27 -5.90 2.68 6.51
C CYS A 27 -5.40 1.25 6.83
N LEU A 28 -4.52 1.12 7.81
CA LEU A 28 -3.93 -0.15 8.19
C LEU A 28 -4.94 -1.00 8.97
N PHE A 29 -4.99 -2.30 8.67
CA PHE A 29 -5.78 -3.26 9.43
C PHE A 29 -5.01 -4.57 9.70
N ALA A 30 -5.43 -5.30 10.73
CA ALA A 30 -4.93 -6.66 10.98
C ALA A 30 -5.55 -7.62 9.94
N THR A 31 -4.69 -8.32 9.20
CA THR A 31 -5.11 -9.32 8.22
C THR A 31 -5.28 -10.64 8.95
N GLU A 32 -6.45 -10.86 9.54
CA GLU A 32 -6.81 -12.14 10.16
C GLU A 32 -7.04 -13.20 9.06
N PRO A 33 -6.22 -14.26 8.96
CA PRO A 33 -6.43 -15.31 7.97
C PRO A 33 -7.76 -16.05 8.21
N THR A 34 -8.22 -16.11 9.46
CA THR A 34 -9.47 -16.77 9.87
C THR A 34 -10.72 -15.94 9.55
N GLY A 35 -10.57 -14.62 9.32
CA GLY A 35 -11.68 -13.70 9.07
C GLY A 35 -12.07 -13.57 7.60
N PHE A 36 -11.20 -14.00 6.69
CA PHE A 36 -11.45 -13.95 5.25
C PHE A 36 -11.72 -15.36 4.73
N GLN A 37 -12.93 -15.63 4.23
CA GLN A 37 -13.24 -16.82 3.43
C GLN A 37 -12.63 -16.74 2.01
N ILE A 38 -11.43 -16.15 1.90
CA ILE A 38 -10.76 -15.87 0.63
C ILE A 38 -9.51 -16.76 0.55
N PRO A 39 -9.24 -17.42 -0.59
CA PRO A 39 -8.01 -18.17 -0.77
C PRO A 39 -6.77 -17.30 -0.50
N GLY A 40 -5.82 -17.81 0.26
CA GLY A 40 -4.63 -17.07 0.71
C GLY A 40 -3.78 -16.46 -0.43
N VAL A 41 -3.86 -17.03 -1.64
CA VAL A 41 -3.21 -16.48 -2.84
C VAL A 41 -3.66 -15.04 -3.15
N HIS A 42 -4.92 -14.68 -2.89
CA HIS A 42 -5.41 -13.31 -3.12
C HIS A 42 -5.04 -12.36 -1.97
N LEU A 43 -4.68 -12.90 -0.80
CA LEU A 43 -4.19 -12.14 0.36
C LEU A 43 -2.66 -12.01 0.37
N THR A 44 -1.97 -12.57 -0.63
CA THR A 44 -0.52 -12.53 -0.71
C THR A 44 -0.07 -11.15 -1.16
N CYS A 45 0.80 -10.51 -0.38
CA CYS A 45 1.40 -9.24 -0.76
C CYS A 45 2.37 -9.45 -1.93
N PRO A 46 2.26 -8.70 -3.04
CA PRO A 46 3.15 -8.88 -4.19
C PRO A 46 4.59 -8.37 -3.95
N ILE A 47 4.85 -7.65 -2.85
CA ILE A 47 6.19 -7.17 -2.50
C ILE A 47 6.92 -8.24 -1.68
N THR A 48 6.30 -8.72 -0.60
CA THR A 48 6.91 -9.69 0.34
C THR A 48 6.68 -11.14 -0.06
N LEU A 49 5.76 -11.38 -1.01
CA LEU A 49 5.32 -12.71 -1.45
C LEU A 49 4.75 -13.57 -0.31
N ASN A 50 4.22 -12.92 0.74
CA ASN A 50 3.61 -13.58 1.88
C ASN A 50 2.30 -12.88 2.28
N ILE A 51 1.46 -13.55 3.07
CA ILE A 51 0.28 -12.94 3.68
C ILE A 51 0.77 -12.01 4.81
N PRO A 52 0.51 -10.69 4.74
CA PRO A 52 0.97 -9.77 5.77
C PRO A 52 0.16 -9.95 7.05
N GLU A 53 0.75 -9.73 8.22
CA GLU A 53 0.00 -9.63 9.49
C GLU A 53 -0.78 -8.31 9.56
N ARG A 54 -0.15 -7.23 9.06
CA ARG A 54 -0.70 -5.86 9.02
C ARG A 54 -0.73 -5.38 7.58
N GLY A 55 -1.93 -5.44 7.02
CA GLY A 55 -2.19 -5.12 5.63
C GLY A 55 -2.72 -3.70 5.41
N VAL A 56 -2.49 -3.19 4.21
CA VAL A 56 -3.15 -2.00 3.68
C VAL A 56 -3.58 -2.29 2.25
N PHE A 57 -4.80 -1.87 1.88
CA PHE A 57 -5.24 -1.95 0.50
C PHE A 57 -4.73 -0.76 -0.30
N ALA A 58 -4.20 -1.04 -1.48
CA ALA A 58 -3.86 -0.01 -2.44
C ALA A 58 -4.38 -0.36 -3.83
N ARG A 59 -4.82 0.65 -4.57
CA ARG A 59 -5.22 0.53 -5.97
C ARG A 59 -4.01 0.12 -6.80
N THR A 60 -4.21 -0.81 -7.72
CA THR A 60 -3.16 -1.25 -8.65
C THR A 60 -2.71 -0.15 -9.60
N SER A 61 -3.62 0.79 -9.90
CA SER A 61 -3.42 2.02 -10.65
C SER A 61 -4.52 3.04 -10.28
N LEU A 62 -4.29 4.33 -10.50
CA LEU A 62 -5.31 5.37 -10.31
C LEU A 62 -6.53 5.24 -11.24
N GLN A 63 -6.40 4.51 -12.35
CA GLN A 63 -7.51 4.23 -13.28
C GLN A 63 -8.13 2.85 -13.06
N SER A 64 -7.57 2.04 -12.16
CA SER A 64 -8.03 0.68 -11.93
C SER A 64 -8.99 0.62 -10.75
N ASP A 65 -10.02 -0.22 -10.90
CA ASP A 65 -10.89 -0.64 -9.80
C ASP A 65 -10.30 -1.81 -9.01
N VAL A 66 -9.24 -2.43 -9.52
CA VAL A 66 -8.56 -3.53 -8.84
C VAL A 66 -7.64 -2.99 -7.76
N ARG A 67 -7.74 -3.57 -6.58
CA ARG A 67 -6.97 -3.28 -5.38
C ARG A 67 -6.21 -4.53 -4.96
N CYS A 68 -5.04 -4.33 -4.37
CA CYS A 68 -4.22 -5.40 -3.83
C CYS A 68 -3.91 -5.14 -2.37
N LEU A 69 -3.75 -6.24 -1.64
CA LEU A 69 -3.27 -6.21 -0.27
C LEU A 69 -1.75 -6.07 -0.26
N TYR A 70 -1.25 -5.10 0.49
CA TYR A 70 0.18 -4.90 0.69
C TYR A 70 0.54 -5.02 2.15
N ASP A 71 1.73 -5.55 2.43
CA ASP A 71 2.36 -5.41 3.72
C ASP A 71 2.63 -3.92 4.00
N SER A 72 2.15 -3.45 5.14
CA SER A 72 2.26 -2.04 5.51
C SER A 72 3.71 -1.56 5.61
N THR A 73 4.63 -2.38 6.13
CA THR A 73 6.04 -2.02 6.27
C THR A 73 6.71 -1.96 4.90
N ALA A 74 6.47 -2.97 4.05
CA ALA A 74 7.02 -3.01 2.71
C ALA A 74 6.53 -1.83 1.84
N LEU A 75 5.24 -1.49 1.92
CA LEU A 75 4.69 -0.36 1.16
C LEU A 75 5.25 0.99 1.67
N LYS A 76 5.38 1.17 2.99
CA LYS A 76 6.02 2.37 3.55
C LYS A 76 7.47 2.51 3.12
N GLU A 77 8.19 1.41 2.99
CA GLU A 77 9.57 1.43 2.49
C GLU A 77 9.61 1.92 1.04
N LEU A 78 8.75 1.40 0.15
CA LEU A 78 8.64 1.88 -1.23
C LEU A 78 8.38 3.39 -1.30
N VAL A 79 7.40 3.86 -0.53
CA VAL A 79 7.01 5.27 -0.46
C VAL A 79 8.16 6.14 0.06
N SER A 80 8.84 5.71 1.13
CA SER A 80 9.97 6.42 1.73
C SER A 80 11.15 6.53 0.77
N ARG A 81 11.40 5.48 -0.02
CA ARG A 81 12.44 5.42 -1.04
C ARG A 81 12.03 6.04 -2.38
N ARG A 82 10.80 6.56 -2.49
CA ARG A 82 10.19 7.11 -3.72
C ARG A 82 10.24 6.13 -4.89
N LEU A 83 10.11 4.84 -4.60
CA LEU A 83 10.03 3.82 -5.61
C LEU A 83 8.64 3.82 -6.24
N PRO A 84 8.55 3.50 -7.55
CA PRO A 84 7.27 3.44 -8.24
C PRO A 84 6.40 2.28 -7.74
N HIS A 85 5.10 2.39 -7.97
CA HIS A 85 4.13 1.34 -7.65
C HIS A 85 4.55 0.01 -8.32
N PRO A 86 4.52 -1.13 -7.60
CA PRO A 86 5.10 -2.38 -8.09
C PRO A 86 4.40 -2.96 -9.32
N ILE A 87 3.12 -2.60 -9.54
CA ILE A 87 2.32 -3.06 -10.68
C ILE A 87 2.30 -1.99 -11.78
N SER A 88 1.56 -0.88 -11.58
CA SER A 88 1.42 0.18 -12.61
C SER A 88 2.66 1.02 -12.90
N ARG A 89 3.71 0.96 -12.07
CA ARG A 89 4.90 1.84 -12.14
C ARG A 89 4.62 3.33 -11.94
N GLU A 90 3.40 3.70 -11.55
CA GLU A 90 3.03 5.08 -11.21
C GLU A 90 3.71 5.55 -9.91
N ALA A 91 3.76 6.86 -9.69
CA ALA A 91 4.13 7.39 -8.38
C ALA A 91 3.08 7.01 -7.33
N ILE A 92 3.51 6.42 -6.22
CA ILE A 92 2.58 6.06 -5.14
C ILE A 92 2.11 7.34 -4.44
N THR A 93 0.81 7.58 -4.49
CA THR A 93 0.16 8.75 -3.89
C THR A 93 -0.90 8.33 -2.88
N ALA A 94 -1.38 9.28 -2.09
CA ALA A 94 -2.46 9.06 -1.13
C ALA A 94 -3.74 8.54 -1.80
N ALA A 95 -3.98 8.85 -3.08
CA ALA A 95 -5.12 8.36 -3.84
C ALA A 95 -5.03 6.86 -4.18
N HIS A 96 -3.85 6.24 -4.08
CA HIS A 96 -3.71 4.79 -4.18
C HIS A 96 -4.16 4.09 -2.91
N ILE A 97 -3.97 4.71 -1.74
CA ILE A 97 -4.25 4.09 -0.45
C ILE A 97 -5.75 4.18 -0.14
N VAL A 98 -6.37 3.04 0.10
CA VAL A 98 -7.81 2.93 0.31
C VAL A 98 -8.10 2.22 1.65
N PRO A 99 -9.14 2.66 2.38
CA PRO A 99 -9.54 2.02 3.61
C PRO A 99 -10.17 0.64 3.31
N LYS A 100 -10.09 -0.26 4.30
CA LYS A 100 -10.59 -1.64 4.19
C LYS A 100 -12.08 -1.67 3.83
N GLU A 101 -12.86 -0.75 4.38
CA GLU A 101 -14.32 -0.68 4.25
C GLU A 101 -14.75 -0.36 2.80
N GLN A 102 -13.86 0.23 2.00
CA GLN A 102 -14.11 0.52 0.59
C GLN A 102 -13.63 -0.59 -0.36
N CYS A 103 -13.22 -1.74 0.20
CA CYS A 103 -12.68 -2.86 -0.54
C CYS A 103 -13.52 -4.11 -0.26
N HIS A 104 -14.03 -4.75 -1.31
CA HIS A 104 -14.63 -6.09 -1.20
C HIS A 104 -13.96 -7.05 -2.17
N PHE A 105 -13.94 -8.33 -1.83
CA PHE A 105 -13.48 -9.36 -2.74
C PHE A 105 -14.62 -9.77 -3.67
N ASP A 106 -14.36 -9.67 -4.97
CA ASP A 106 -15.24 -10.16 -6.01
C ASP A 106 -14.76 -11.56 -6.43
N PRO A 107 -15.51 -12.63 -6.10
CA PRO A 107 -15.11 -14.00 -6.42
C PRO A 107 -15.20 -14.31 -7.92
N GLU A 108 -16.03 -13.60 -8.68
CA GLU A 108 -16.13 -13.77 -10.13
C GLU A 108 -14.89 -13.19 -10.83
N LYS A 109 -14.36 -12.08 -10.31
CA LYS A 109 -13.13 -11.45 -10.81
C LYS A 109 -11.85 -11.98 -10.16
N GLY A 110 -11.96 -12.69 -9.03
CA GLY A 110 -10.81 -13.15 -8.25
C GLY A 110 -9.94 -12.00 -7.72
N ALA A 111 -10.53 -10.84 -7.43
CA ALA A 111 -9.81 -9.63 -7.10
C ALA A 111 -10.56 -8.75 -6.08
N PHE A 112 -9.82 -7.93 -5.34
CA PHE A 112 -10.44 -6.89 -4.53
C PHE A 112 -10.83 -5.71 -5.40
N ILE A 113 -12.10 -5.31 -5.33
CA ILE A 113 -12.63 -4.18 -6.09
C ILE A 113 -13.24 -3.13 -5.16
N HIS A 114 -13.66 -2.01 -5.76
CA HIS A 114 -14.30 -0.93 -5.01
C HIS A 114 -15.65 -1.42 -4.50
N SER A 115 -15.89 -1.30 -3.20
CA SER A 115 -17.24 -1.38 -2.67
C SER A 115 -17.90 -0.03 -2.88
N ALA A 116 -18.75 0.11 -3.90
CA ALA A 116 -19.70 1.21 -3.92
C ALA A 116 -20.72 0.93 -2.82
N SER A 117 -20.64 1.62 -1.69
CA SER A 117 -21.74 1.64 -0.74
C SER A 117 -22.98 2.14 -1.49
N GLN A 118 -24.01 1.28 -1.61
CA GLN A 118 -25.35 1.71 -2.02
C GLN A 118 -25.91 2.73 -1.04
#